data_AF-A0A2W4J0N2-F1
#
_entry.id   AF-A0A2W4J0N2-F1
#
_cell.length_a   1.000
_cell.length_b   1.000
_cell.length_c   1.000
_cell.angle_alpha   90.00
_cell.angle_beta   90.00
_cell.angle_gamma   90.00
#
_symmetry.space_group_name_H-M   'P 1'
#
loop_
_entity.id
_entity.type
_entity.pdbx_description
1 polymer ?
#
loop_
_entity_poly.entity_id
_entity_poly.type
_entity_poly.pdbx_seq_one_letter_code
_entity_poly.pdbx_strand_id
1 'polypeptide(L)'
;MLQVELHLRDRGKPFSIVAADAPREEIRALDERIRAYEERLAAAGDAAAALREKIEELRRRREELSRAPAEIEAGNALVYRFVTISPSLPRDAEIQAILRDYDREVAEANLAYARENPRPCPEPVEGEPVFVGQAACAACHPAAQAFWEKTGHARAYATLEKASKQYDLSCISCHVTGWDQPGGPCRIDRVEDRKDVGCESCHGPGSLHVQAPTRDNIDLRVPEATCLSCHKPEHSLQFDYATYLSRILGPGHGEKMETP
;
A
#
# COMPACT_ATOMS: atom_id res chain seq x y z
N MET A 1 16.21 -14.76 -6.27
CA MET A 1 16.48 -16.01 -5.54
C MET A 1 16.99 -17.06 -6.53
N LEU A 2 18.00 -17.85 -6.16
CA LEU A 2 18.45 -19.01 -6.93
C LEU A 2 17.74 -20.25 -6.37
N GLN A 3 16.97 -20.94 -7.19
CA GLN A 3 16.41 -22.24 -6.86
C GLN A 3 17.25 -23.32 -7.55
N VAL A 4 17.62 -24.35 -6.79
CA VAL A 4 18.38 -25.51 -7.28
C VAL A 4 17.59 -26.77 -6.96
N GLU A 5 17.36 -27.60 -7.97
CA GLU A 5 16.70 -28.90 -7.86
C GLU A 5 17.70 -30.00 -8.24
N LEU A 6 17.75 -31.06 -7.43
CA LEU A 6 18.63 -32.20 -7.66
C LEU A 6 17.79 -33.42 -8.05
N HIS A 7 18.03 -33.92 -9.26
CA HIS A 7 17.41 -35.13 -9.76
C HIS A 7 18.44 -36.26 -9.73
N LEU A 8 18.24 -37.23 -8.84
CA LEU A 8 19.08 -38.43 -8.72
C LEU A 8 18.39 -39.60 -9.40
N ARG A 9 18.91 -40.03 -10.56
CA ARG A 9 18.42 -41.20 -11.32
C ARG A 9 19.41 -42.37 -11.27
N ASP A 10 20.71 -42.08 -11.26
CA ASP A 10 21.80 -43.07 -11.30
C ASP A 10 22.80 -42.88 -10.14
N ARG A 11 22.85 -43.82 -9.20
CA ARG A 11 23.81 -43.74 -8.09
C ARG A 11 25.26 -43.80 -8.59
N GLY A 12 26.11 -42.90 -8.08
CA GLY A 12 27.55 -42.86 -8.38
C GLY A 12 27.91 -42.23 -9.74
N LYS A 13 26.93 -41.70 -10.48
CA LYS A 13 27.16 -40.94 -11.72
C LYS A 13 27.20 -39.43 -11.44
N PRO A 14 27.95 -38.63 -12.23
CA PRO A 14 27.99 -37.17 -12.08
C PRO A 14 26.65 -36.53 -12.47
N PHE A 15 26.40 -35.32 -11.96
CA PHE A 15 25.24 -34.50 -12.33
C PHE A 15 25.55 -33.67 -13.59
N SER A 16 24.65 -33.67 -14.56
CA SER A 16 24.63 -32.65 -15.62
C SER A 16 24.01 -31.36 -15.08
N ILE A 17 24.49 -30.21 -15.53
CA ILE A 17 23.94 -28.91 -15.14
C ILE A 17 22.91 -28.50 -16.19
N VAL A 18 21.68 -28.24 -15.75
CA VAL A 18 20.57 -27.81 -16.61
C VAL A 18 20.12 -26.42 -16.18
N ALA A 19 20.23 -25.46 -17.07
CA ALA A 19 19.64 -24.14 -16.88
C ALA A 19 18.15 -24.23 -17.22
N ALA A 20 17.29 -24.02 -16.22
CA ALA A 20 15.82 -24.05 -16.37
C ALA A 20 15.21 -22.67 -16.17
N ASP A 21 15.98 -21.65 -16.51
CA ASP A 21 15.40 -20.39 -16.93
C ASP A 21 14.56 -20.65 -18.18
N ALA A 22 13.24 -20.76 -17.98
CA ALA A 22 12.28 -20.56 -19.07
C ALA A 22 12.73 -19.35 -19.90
N PRO A 23 12.49 -19.34 -21.24
CA PRO A 23 13.23 -18.47 -22.15
C PRO A 23 13.30 -17.08 -21.54
N ARG A 24 14.50 -16.66 -21.09
CA ARG A 24 14.64 -15.41 -20.31
C ARG A 24 14.05 -14.22 -21.05
N GLU A 25 14.00 -14.34 -22.38
CA GLU A 25 13.39 -13.41 -23.31
C GLU A 25 11.86 -13.45 -23.27
N GLU A 26 11.22 -14.62 -23.17
CA GLU A 26 9.77 -14.74 -23.07
C GLU A 26 9.25 -14.22 -21.73
N ILE A 27 9.91 -14.55 -20.61
CA ILE A 27 9.55 -13.97 -19.30
C ILE A 27 9.75 -12.45 -19.31
N ARG A 28 10.87 -11.94 -19.86
CA ARG A 28 11.08 -10.49 -20.00
C ARG A 28 10.04 -9.82 -20.87
N ALA A 29 9.68 -10.44 -22.01
CA ALA A 29 8.65 -9.92 -22.90
C ALA A 29 7.27 -9.91 -22.21
N LEU A 30 6.96 -10.92 -21.39
CA LEU A 30 5.76 -10.91 -20.56
C LEU A 30 5.81 -9.81 -19.51
N ASP A 31 6.94 -9.58 -18.84
CA ASP A 31 7.12 -8.49 -17.88
C ASP A 31 6.96 -7.09 -18.51
N GLU A 32 7.48 -6.89 -19.72
CA GLU A 32 7.29 -5.67 -20.49
C GLU A 32 5.82 -5.47 -20.91
N ARG A 33 5.16 -6.54 -21.35
CA ARG A 33 3.74 -6.48 -21.69
C ARG A 33 2.87 -6.19 -20.47
N ILE A 34 3.12 -6.85 -19.34
CA ILE A 34 2.39 -6.60 -18.09
C ILE A 34 2.52 -5.13 -17.71
N ARG A 35 3.73 -4.57 -17.71
CA ARG A 35 3.96 -3.14 -17.42
C ARG A 35 3.20 -2.23 -18.38
N ALA A 36 3.25 -2.49 -19.68
CA ALA A 36 2.51 -1.71 -20.67
C ALA A 36 0.98 -1.79 -20.46
N TYR A 37 0.44 -2.94 -20.05
CA TYR A 37 -0.98 -3.07 -19.72
C TYR A 37 -1.32 -2.40 -18.39
N GLU A 38 -0.43 -2.40 -17.40
CA GLU A 38 -0.58 -1.68 -16.13
C GLU A 38 -0.60 -0.16 -16.36
N GLU A 39 0.26 0.37 -17.23
CA GLU A 39 0.25 1.78 -17.67
C GLU A 39 -1.04 2.15 -18.41
N ARG A 40 -1.58 1.23 -19.23
CA ARG A 40 -2.88 1.45 -19.89
C ARG A 40 -4.04 1.39 -18.91
N LEU A 41 -3.96 0.49 -17.93
CA LEU A 41 -4.95 0.35 -16.86
C LEU A 41 -4.97 1.60 -15.97
N ALA A 42 -3.79 2.16 -15.69
CA ALA A 42 -3.61 3.43 -15.00
C ALA A 42 -4.34 4.59 -15.67
N ALA A 43 -4.31 4.62 -17.01
CA ALA A 43 -4.98 5.64 -17.83
C ALA A 43 -6.45 5.33 -18.14
N ALA A 44 -6.97 4.16 -17.76
CA ALA A 44 -8.31 3.71 -18.12
C ALA A 44 -9.34 4.02 -17.01
N GLY A 45 -10.44 4.67 -17.40
CA GLY A 45 -11.65 4.80 -16.56
C GLY A 45 -12.46 3.49 -16.52
N ASP A 46 -13.72 3.53 -16.93
CA ASP A 46 -14.64 2.38 -16.81
C ASP A 46 -14.25 1.13 -17.62
N ALA A 47 -13.33 1.23 -18.58
CA ALA A 47 -12.78 0.11 -19.35
C ALA A 47 -11.71 -0.72 -18.58
N ALA A 48 -11.51 -0.46 -17.29
CA ALA A 48 -10.47 -1.09 -16.48
C ALA A 48 -10.64 -2.61 -16.26
N ALA A 49 -11.85 -3.16 -16.38
CA ALA A 49 -12.11 -4.58 -16.12
C ALA A 49 -11.35 -5.51 -17.08
N ALA A 50 -11.44 -5.28 -18.39
CA ALA A 50 -10.77 -6.11 -19.40
C ALA A 50 -9.24 -6.01 -19.32
N LEU A 51 -8.72 -4.83 -18.95
CA LEU A 51 -7.28 -4.63 -18.75
C LEU A 51 -6.78 -5.40 -17.52
N ARG A 52 -7.52 -5.40 -16.41
CA ARG A 52 -7.20 -6.22 -15.23
C ARG A 52 -7.19 -7.71 -15.55
N GLU A 53 -8.21 -8.19 -16.26
CA GLU A 53 -8.27 -9.58 -16.69
C GLU A 53 -7.07 -9.97 -17.54
N LYS A 54 -6.68 -9.09 -18.49
CA LYS A 54 -5.51 -9.35 -19.33
C LYS A 54 -4.20 -9.36 -18.54
N ILE A 55 -4.04 -8.47 -17.57
CA ILE A 55 -2.88 -8.46 -16.67
C ILE A 55 -2.79 -9.77 -15.89
N GLU A 56 -3.91 -10.24 -15.32
CA GLU A 56 -3.95 -11.51 -14.60
C GLU A 56 -3.65 -12.72 -15.50
N GLU A 57 -4.16 -12.73 -16.74
CA GLU A 57 -3.82 -13.75 -17.73
C GLU A 57 -2.30 -13.80 -18.01
N LEU A 58 -1.68 -12.65 -18.23
CA LEU A 58 -0.24 -12.55 -18.49
C LEU A 58 0.59 -12.95 -17.26
N ARG A 59 0.15 -12.57 -16.05
CA ARG A 59 0.78 -12.98 -14.79
C ARG A 59 0.73 -14.50 -14.60
N ARG A 60 -0.43 -15.13 -14.86
CA ARG A 60 -0.57 -16.59 -14.80
C ARG A 60 0.35 -17.28 -15.82
N ARG A 61 0.40 -16.79 -17.05
CA ARG A 61 1.29 -17.35 -18.10
C ARG A 61 2.76 -17.23 -17.71
N ARG A 62 3.16 -16.07 -17.18
CA ARG A 62 4.50 -15.84 -16.66
C ARG A 62 4.83 -16.81 -15.53
N GLU A 63 3.89 -17.02 -14.61
CA GLU A 63 4.05 -17.95 -13.49
C GLU A 63 4.19 -19.40 -13.97
N GLU A 64 3.35 -19.85 -14.91
CA GLU A 64 3.45 -21.16 -15.56
C GLU A 64 4.83 -21.39 -16.18
N LEU A 65 5.33 -20.44 -16.97
CA LEU A 65 6.68 -20.51 -17.55
C LEU A 65 7.76 -20.54 -16.47
N SER A 66 7.63 -19.69 -15.44
CA SER A 66 8.57 -19.65 -14.31
C SER A 66 8.55 -20.91 -13.44
N ARG A 67 7.56 -21.78 -13.61
CA ARG A 67 7.41 -23.07 -12.92
C ARG A 67 7.54 -24.27 -13.85
N ALA A 68 7.70 -24.06 -15.16
CA ALA A 68 7.83 -25.14 -16.13
C ALA A 68 8.98 -26.07 -15.69
N PRO A 69 8.75 -27.40 -15.68
CA PRO A 69 9.78 -28.36 -15.33
C PRO A 69 10.91 -28.31 -16.35
N ALA A 70 12.14 -28.48 -15.88
CA ALA A 70 13.29 -28.60 -16.75
C ALA A 70 13.23 -29.90 -17.56
N GLU A 71 13.54 -29.83 -18.84
CA GLU A 71 13.73 -31.04 -19.64
C GLU A 71 15.06 -31.69 -19.23
N ILE A 72 14.98 -32.90 -18.68
CA ILE A 72 16.13 -33.70 -18.27
C ILE A 72 16.22 -34.89 -19.20
N GLU A 73 17.13 -34.80 -20.18
CA GLU A 73 17.34 -35.82 -21.21
C GLU A 73 17.66 -37.19 -20.61
N ALA A 74 18.66 -37.27 -19.71
CA ALA A 74 19.07 -38.50 -19.05
C ALA A 74 19.95 -38.26 -17.82
N GLY A 75 20.07 -39.28 -16.96
CA GLY A 75 21.02 -39.30 -15.85
C GLY A 75 20.67 -38.39 -14.67
N ASN A 76 21.66 -38.15 -13.81
CA ASN A 76 21.53 -37.21 -12.71
C ASN A 76 21.57 -35.78 -13.25
N ALA A 77 20.72 -34.89 -12.74
CA ALA A 77 20.67 -33.49 -13.16
C ALA A 77 20.62 -32.54 -11.98
N LEU A 78 21.42 -31.49 -12.04
CA LEU A 78 21.34 -30.29 -11.22
C LEU A 78 20.66 -29.23 -12.05
N VAL A 79 19.41 -28.95 -11.73
CA VAL A 79 18.62 -27.93 -12.39
C VAL A 79 18.74 -26.65 -11.58
N TYR A 80 19.04 -25.52 -12.23
CA TYR A 80 19.03 -24.22 -11.56
C TYR A 80 18.14 -23.22 -12.29
N ARG A 81 17.52 -22.33 -11.51
CA ARG A 81 16.67 -21.25 -12.03
C ARG A 81 16.71 -20.01 -11.16
N PHE A 82 16.64 -18.85 -11.80
CA PHE A 82 16.50 -17.57 -11.12
C PHE A 82 15.03 -17.22 -10.96
N VAL A 83 14.56 -17.16 -9.72
CA VAL A 83 13.21 -16.77 -9.37
C VAL A 83 13.23 -15.35 -8.81
N THR A 84 12.48 -14.45 -9.44
CA THR A 84 12.25 -13.09 -8.92
C THR A 84 11.39 -13.18 -7.68
N ILE A 85 11.84 -12.58 -6.57
CA ILE A 85 11.03 -12.49 -5.35
C ILE A 85 9.94 -11.44 -5.61
N SER A 86 8.69 -11.86 -5.55
CA SER A 86 7.53 -10.98 -5.71
C SER A 86 6.46 -11.30 -4.66
N PRO A 87 5.57 -10.35 -4.33
CA PRO A 87 4.45 -10.59 -3.41
C PRO A 87 3.48 -11.69 -3.85
N SER A 88 3.49 -12.05 -5.15
CA SER A 88 2.65 -13.09 -5.74
C SER A 88 3.12 -14.51 -5.45
N LEU A 89 4.33 -14.69 -4.91
CA LEU A 89 4.80 -16.02 -4.55
C LEU A 89 4.01 -16.58 -3.35
N PRO A 90 3.72 -17.90 -3.34
CA PRO A 90 3.08 -18.55 -2.20
C PRO A 90 3.84 -18.26 -0.91
N ARG A 91 3.10 -17.95 0.16
CA ARG A 91 3.65 -17.76 1.49
C ARG A 91 3.47 -19.04 2.28
N ASP A 92 4.52 -19.45 2.97
CA ASP A 92 4.47 -20.62 3.85
C ASP A 92 3.49 -20.38 5.02
N ALA A 93 2.55 -21.30 5.21
CA ALA A 93 1.47 -21.11 6.18
C ALA A 93 1.95 -21.10 7.63
N GLU A 94 3.00 -21.86 7.96
CA GLU A 94 3.60 -21.93 9.29
C GLU A 94 4.36 -20.62 9.58
N ILE A 95 5.17 -20.15 8.64
CA ILE A 95 5.85 -18.85 8.76
C ILE A 95 4.85 -17.70 8.88
N GLN A 96 3.76 -17.73 8.11
CA GLN A 96 2.71 -16.72 8.25
C GLN A 96 2.04 -16.76 9.61
N ALA A 97 1.91 -17.93 10.25
CA ALA A 97 1.38 -18.02 11.61
C ALA A 97 2.32 -17.39 12.63
N ILE A 98 3.62 -17.73 12.55
CA ILE A 98 4.66 -17.16 13.42
C ILE A 98 4.69 -15.63 13.34
N LEU A 99 4.63 -15.07 12.12
CA LEU A 99 4.63 -13.62 11.93
C LEU A 99 3.39 -12.95 12.52
N ARG A 100 2.20 -13.56 12.37
CA ARG A 100 0.97 -13.02 12.99
C ARG A 100 1.03 -13.04 14.51
N ASP A 101 1.62 -14.08 15.09
CA ASP A 101 1.79 -14.18 16.54
C ASP A 101 2.77 -13.11 17.05
N TYR A 102 3.91 -12.96 16.37
CA TYR A 102 4.87 -11.90 16.65
C TYR A 102 4.23 -10.50 16.57
N ASP A 103 3.47 -10.21 15.50
CA ASP A 103 2.84 -8.90 15.32
C ASP A 103 1.84 -8.59 16.45
N ARG A 104 1.06 -9.59 16.88
CA ARG A 104 0.16 -9.46 18.03
C ARG A 104 0.92 -9.18 19.32
N GLU A 105 1.97 -9.93 19.62
CA GLU A 105 2.77 -9.75 20.84
C GLU A 105 3.43 -8.36 20.89
N VAL A 106 3.96 -7.88 19.76
CA VAL A 106 4.51 -6.53 19.65
C VAL A 106 3.42 -5.48 19.88
N ALA A 107 2.23 -5.66 19.31
CA ALA A 107 1.13 -4.73 19.51
C ALA A 107 0.70 -4.63 20.98
N GLU A 108 0.61 -5.76 21.68
CA GLU A 108 0.31 -5.82 23.11
C GLU A 108 1.37 -5.10 23.94
N ALA A 109 2.65 -5.38 23.67
CA ALA A 109 3.78 -4.74 24.35
C ALA A 109 3.82 -3.22 24.12
N ASN A 110 3.63 -2.77 22.88
CA ASN A 110 3.61 -1.34 22.55
C ASN A 110 2.45 -0.62 23.24
N LEU A 111 1.26 -1.23 23.26
CA LEU A 111 0.10 -0.66 23.94
C LEU A 111 0.33 -0.54 25.45
N ALA A 112 0.89 -1.59 26.08
CA ALA A 112 1.24 -1.56 27.50
C ALA A 112 2.25 -0.42 27.77
N TYR A 113 3.32 -0.35 26.98
CA TYR A 113 4.32 0.70 27.11
C TYR A 113 3.73 2.11 26.96
N ALA A 114 2.87 2.36 25.96
CA ALA A 114 2.26 3.67 25.74
C ALA A 114 1.29 4.10 26.85
N ARG A 115 0.67 3.15 27.54
CA ARG A 115 -0.17 3.40 28.72
C ARG A 115 0.67 3.75 29.95
N GLU A 116 1.79 3.05 30.13
CA GLU A 116 2.71 3.28 31.25
C GLU A 116 3.55 4.54 31.08
N ASN A 117 3.82 4.94 29.83
CA ASN A 117 4.71 6.05 29.49
C ASN A 117 3.95 7.13 28.69
N PRO A 118 2.99 7.83 29.30
CA PRO A 118 2.29 8.92 28.64
C PRO A 118 3.26 10.06 28.30
N ARG A 119 3.17 10.58 27.07
CA ARG A 119 3.86 11.80 26.65
C ARG A 119 2.88 12.93 26.38
N PRO A 120 3.27 14.20 26.59
CA PRO A 120 2.49 15.33 26.11
C PRO A 120 2.51 15.39 24.58
N CYS A 121 1.40 15.80 24.00
CA CYS A 121 1.31 16.07 22.57
C CYS A 121 1.75 17.51 22.26
N PRO A 122 2.19 17.80 21.02
CA PRO A 122 2.53 19.15 20.61
C PRO A 122 1.39 20.13 20.90
N GLU A 123 1.71 21.21 21.61
CA GLU A 123 0.73 22.23 21.97
C GLU A 123 0.45 23.13 20.76
N PRO A 124 -0.82 23.55 20.56
CA PRO A 124 -1.16 24.62 19.63
C PRO A 124 -0.41 25.90 19.94
N VAL A 125 0.21 26.50 18.93
CA VAL A 125 0.69 27.87 18.99
C VAL A 125 -0.46 28.82 18.66
N GLU A 126 -0.60 29.90 19.42
CA GLU A 126 -1.66 30.87 19.20
C GLU A 126 -1.59 31.47 17.78
N GLY A 127 -2.71 31.44 17.06
CA GLY A 127 -2.81 31.93 15.69
C GLY A 127 -2.38 30.93 14.60
N GLU A 128 -1.78 29.80 14.96
CA GLU A 128 -1.43 28.74 13.99
C GLU A 128 -2.60 27.76 13.76
N PRO A 129 -2.74 27.23 12.52
CA PRO A 129 -3.77 26.25 12.22
C PRO A 129 -3.47 24.92 12.92
N VAL A 130 -4.53 24.26 13.41
CA VAL A 130 -4.46 22.96 14.09
C VAL A 130 -5.43 21.97 13.48
N PHE A 131 -5.15 20.68 13.69
CA PHE A 131 -6.01 19.60 13.21
C PHE A 131 -7.30 19.56 14.04
N VAL A 132 -8.44 19.46 13.36
CA VAL A 132 -9.79 19.45 13.98
C VAL A 132 -10.54 18.14 13.79
N GLY A 133 -10.06 17.26 12.89
CA GLY A 133 -10.64 15.96 12.62
C GLY A 133 -11.76 15.97 11.57
N GLN A 134 -12.04 14.78 11.04
CA GLN A 134 -12.94 14.55 9.91
C GLN A 134 -14.37 15.07 10.13
N ALA A 135 -14.89 14.97 11.36
CA ALA A 135 -16.25 15.35 11.69
C ALA A 135 -16.52 16.85 11.46
N ALA A 136 -15.53 17.71 11.69
CA ALA A 136 -15.64 19.14 11.45
C ALA A 136 -15.81 19.44 9.95
N CYS A 137 -15.11 18.71 9.09
CA CYS A 137 -15.22 18.84 7.64
C CYS A 137 -16.58 18.34 7.13
N ALA A 138 -17.03 17.18 7.64
CA ALA A 138 -18.27 16.52 7.22
C ALA A 138 -19.53 17.37 7.46
N ALA A 139 -19.51 18.24 8.48
CA ALA A 139 -20.63 19.13 8.80
C ALA A 139 -20.96 20.13 7.67
N CYS A 140 -19.95 20.59 6.92
CA CYS A 140 -20.12 21.53 5.81
C CYS A 140 -19.94 20.88 4.43
N HIS A 141 -19.22 19.75 4.35
CA HIS A 141 -18.88 19.06 3.10
C HIS A 141 -19.40 17.61 3.03
N PRO A 142 -20.72 17.38 3.15
CA PRO A 142 -21.28 16.03 3.19
C PRO A 142 -21.07 15.23 1.89
N ALA A 143 -21.05 15.90 0.73
CA ALA A 143 -20.78 15.23 -0.55
C ALA A 143 -19.35 14.70 -0.65
N ALA A 144 -18.37 15.51 -0.21
CA ALA A 144 -16.96 15.11 -0.17
C ALA A 144 -16.74 14.00 0.86
N GLN A 145 -17.38 14.09 2.03
CA GLN A 145 -17.37 13.05 3.05
C GLN A 145 -17.86 11.70 2.48
N ALA A 146 -19.03 11.69 1.84
CA ALA A 146 -19.61 10.48 1.27
C ALA A 146 -18.76 9.88 0.15
N PHE A 147 -17.98 10.70 -0.56
CA PHE A 147 -16.99 10.22 -1.51
C PHE A 147 -15.77 9.60 -0.79
N TRP A 148 -15.19 10.33 0.17
CA TRP A 148 -14.02 9.89 0.94
C TRP A 148 -14.22 8.53 1.61
N GLU A 149 -15.39 8.27 2.19
CA GLU A 149 -15.76 6.99 2.83
C GLU A 149 -15.64 5.76 1.90
N LYS A 150 -15.67 5.98 0.58
CA LYS A 150 -15.53 4.91 -0.41
C LYS A 150 -14.07 4.60 -0.73
N THR A 151 -13.14 5.49 -0.39
CA THR A 151 -11.72 5.36 -0.72
C THR A 151 -10.97 4.39 0.21
N GLY A 152 -9.76 4.00 -0.18
CA GLY A 152 -8.87 3.22 0.69
C GLY A 152 -8.40 4.01 1.92
N HIS A 153 -8.32 5.34 1.80
CA HIS A 153 -7.88 6.22 2.89
C HIS A 153 -8.83 6.18 4.10
N ALA A 154 -10.15 6.09 3.87
CA ALA A 154 -11.16 5.93 4.93
C ALA A 154 -11.17 4.55 5.60
N ARG A 155 -10.27 3.64 5.22
CA ARG A 155 -10.11 2.31 5.82
C ARG A 155 -8.66 2.05 6.23
N ALA A 156 -7.82 3.07 6.20
CA ALA A 156 -6.39 2.94 6.43
C ALA A 156 -6.12 2.33 7.80
N TYR A 157 -6.75 2.81 8.87
CA TYR A 157 -6.51 2.31 10.22
C TYR A 157 -6.93 0.84 10.38
N ALA A 158 -8.07 0.46 9.79
CA ALA A 158 -8.57 -0.91 9.82
C ALA A 158 -7.59 -1.91 9.17
N THR A 159 -6.75 -1.48 8.21
CA THR A 159 -5.69 -2.34 7.66
C THR A 159 -4.62 -2.67 8.69
N LEU A 160 -4.31 -1.73 9.60
CA LEU A 160 -3.37 -1.96 10.69
C LEU A 160 -3.98 -2.89 11.74
N GLU A 161 -5.24 -2.70 12.12
CA GLU A 161 -5.92 -3.59 13.07
C GLU A 161 -5.93 -5.04 12.58
N LYS A 162 -6.24 -5.24 11.29
CA LYS A 162 -6.20 -6.57 10.67
C LYS A 162 -4.81 -7.21 10.72
N ALA A 163 -3.76 -6.41 10.66
CA ALA A 163 -2.37 -6.86 10.70
C ALA A 163 -1.75 -6.85 12.11
N SER A 164 -2.49 -6.45 13.16
CA SER A 164 -1.94 -6.19 14.50
C SER A 164 -0.78 -5.17 14.47
N LYS A 165 -0.92 -4.10 13.68
CA LYS A 165 0.08 -3.03 13.50
C LYS A 165 -0.39 -1.65 13.97
N GLN A 166 -1.59 -1.55 14.53
CA GLN A 166 -2.21 -0.29 14.91
C GLN A 166 -1.46 0.45 16.04
N TYR A 167 -0.55 -0.24 16.73
CA TYR A 167 0.30 0.30 17.79
C TYR A 167 1.77 0.36 17.40
N ASP A 168 2.07 0.30 16.10
CA ASP A 168 3.43 0.39 15.56
C ASP A 168 3.71 1.82 15.06
N LEU A 169 4.74 2.47 15.63
CA LEU A 169 5.13 3.84 15.25
C LEU A 169 5.62 3.96 13.81
N SER A 170 6.09 2.86 13.20
CA SER A 170 6.46 2.83 11.78
C SER A 170 5.25 2.87 10.84
N CYS A 171 4.07 2.54 11.36
CA CYS A 171 2.85 2.39 10.56
C CYS A 171 1.83 3.49 10.86
N ILE A 172 1.63 3.81 12.14
CA ILE A 172 0.50 4.64 12.60
C ILE A 172 0.54 6.05 12.03
N SER A 173 1.73 6.63 11.83
CA SER A 173 1.91 8.00 11.33
C SER A 173 1.28 8.23 9.95
N CYS A 174 1.17 7.19 9.14
CA CYS A 174 0.59 7.24 7.80
C CYS A 174 -0.88 6.78 7.75
N HIS A 175 -1.43 6.28 8.87
CA HIS A 175 -2.75 5.64 8.95
C HIS A 175 -3.73 6.36 9.89
N VAL A 176 -3.31 7.50 10.43
CA VAL A 176 -4.13 8.43 11.22
C VAL A 176 -3.90 9.85 10.73
N THR A 177 -4.83 10.74 11.04
CA THR A 177 -4.78 12.14 10.63
C THR A 177 -4.05 12.98 11.67
N GLY A 178 -3.04 13.75 11.25
CA GLY A 178 -2.34 14.71 12.10
C GLY A 178 -1.39 14.09 13.13
N TRP A 179 -0.80 12.92 12.84
CA TRP A 179 0.11 12.27 13.78
C TRP A 179 1.27 13.18 14.22
N ASP A 180 1.43 13.34 15.53
CA ASP A 180 2.46 14.19 16.15
C ASP A 180 2.42 15.64 15.67
N GLN A 181 1.22 16.15 15.36
CA GLN A 181 0.96 17.55 15.00
C GLN A 181 -0.02 18.20 16.00
N PRO A 182 -0.01 19.54 16.14
CA PRO A 182 -0.97 20.25 16.99
C PRO A 182 -2.42 19.94 16.63
N GLY A 183 -3.22 19.53 17.62
CA GLY A 183 -4.62 19.12 17.43
C GLY A 183 -4.83 17.69 16.89
N GLY A 184 -3.74 16.99 16.56
CA GLY A 184 -3.73 15.58 16.19
C GLY A 184 -3.22 14.67 17.31
N PRO A 185 -3.22 13.34 17.10
CA PRO A 185 -2.79 12.40 18.09
C PRO A 185 -1.28 12.26 18.09
N CYS A 186 -0.66 12.21 19.26
CA CYS A 186 0.77 11.91 19.42
C CYS A 186 1.01 10.55 20.12
N ARG A 187 -0.09 9.86 20.45
CA ARG A 187 -0.10 8.67 21.29
C ARG A 187 -0.92 7.58 20.61
N ILE A 188 -0.30 6.40 20.47
CA ILE A 188 -0.91 5.25 19.79
C ILE A 188 -2.16 4.72 20.51
N ASP A 189 -2.27 4.96 21.81
CA ASP A 189 -3.44 4.60 22.62
C ASP A 189 -4.56 5.66 22.61
N ARG A 190 -4.38 6.77 21.86
CA ARG A 190 -5.29 7.93 21.83
C ARG A 190 -5.50 8.45 20.40
N VAL A 191 -6.07 7.61 19.53
CA VAL A 191 -6.26 7.93 18.10
C VAL A 191 -7.72 7.88 17.63
N GLU A 192 -8.68 7.61 18.51
CA GLU A 192 -10.06 7.22 18.12
C GLU A 192 -10.75 8.23 17.18
N ASP A 193 -10.59 9.52 17.42
CA ASP A 193 -11.20 10.61 16.64
C ASP A 193 -10.33 11.07 15.45
N ARG A 194 -9.23 10.35 15.20
CA ARG A 194 -8.23 10.67 14.17
C ARG A 194 -7.83 9.43 13.35
N LYS A 195 -8.53 8.31 13.52
CA LYS A 195 -8.36 7.12 12.69
C LYS A 195 -8.52 7.49 11.23
N ASP A 196 -7.78 6.77 10.40
CA ASP A 196 -7.79 6.87 8.94
C ASP A 196 -7.07 8.12 8.39
N VAL A 197 -6.84 8.10 7.08
CA VAL A 197 -6.26 9.23 6.34
C VAL A 197 -7.41 10.16 5.96
N GLY A 198 -7.67 11.16 6.80
CA GLY A 198 -8.77 12.11 6.67
C GLY A 198 -8.47 13.29 5.74
N CYS A 199 -9.40 14.24 5.68
CA CYS A 199 -9.30 15.44 4.84
C CYS A 199 -7.99 16.20 5.08
N GLU A 200 -7.63 16.39 6.34
CA GLU A 200 -6.50 17.23 6.76
C GLU A 200 -5.14 16.59 6.46
N SER A 201 -5.09 15.28 6.17
CA SER A 201 -3.86 14.63 5.70
C SER A 201 -3.43 15.12 4.31
N CYS A 202 -4.36 15.68 3.53
CA CYS A 202 -4.10 16.25 2.21
C CYS A 202 -4.25 17.77 2.21
N HIS A 203 -5.30 18.27 2.87
CA HIS A 203 -5.71 19.68 2.85
C HIS A 203 -5.10 20.54 3.96
N GLY A 204 -4.26 19.94 4.82
CA GLY A 204 -3.65 20.61 5.96
C GLY A 204 -4.61 20.81 7.14
N PRO A 205 -4.13 21.40 8.24
CA PRO A 205 -4.92 21.60 9.45
C PRO A 205 -6.05 22.61 9.23
N GLY A 206 -7.29 22.23 9.57
CA GLY A 206 -8.49 22.96 9.17
C GLY A 206 -9.05 23.97 10.16
N SER A 207 -8.43 24.21 11.32
CA SER A 207 -9.04 25.01 12.40
C SER A 207 -9.43 26.43 11.98
N LEU A 208 -8.57 27.13 11.24
CA LEU A 208 -8.84 28.49 10.77
C LEU A 208 -9.93 28.50 9.69
N HIS A 209 -9.95 27.48 8.84
CA HIS A 209 -10.99 27.30 7.83
C HIS A 209 -12.37 27.08 8.47
N VAL A 210 -12.46 26.21 9.47
CA VAL A 210 -13.72 25.95 10.18
C VAL A 210 -14.25 27.22 10.88
N GLN A 211 -13.36 28.06 11.42
CA GLN A 211 -13.75 29.31 12.09
C GLN A 211 -14.21 30.39 11.10
N ALA A 212 -13.52 30.53 9.97
CA ALA A 212 -13.81 31.55 8.96
C ALA A 212 -13.59 30.97 7.55
N PRO A 213 -14.59 30.28 6.96
CA PRO A 213 -14.38 29.53 5.72
C PRO A 213 -14.02 30.42 4.54
N THR A 214 -12.79 30.27 4.05
CA THR A 214 -12.32 30.90 2.80
C THR A 214 -11.53 29.89 1.97
N ARG A 215 -11.22 30.23 0.72
CA ARG A 215 -10.42 29.35 -0.15
C ARG A 215 -8.91 29.44 0.13
N ASP A 216 -8.49 30.46 0.87
CA ASP A 216 -7.08 30.80 1.08
C ASP A 216 -6.55 30.29 2.43
N ASN A 217 -7.41 29.75 3.29
CA ASN A 217 -7.04 29.20 4.60
C ASN A 217 -7.22 27.67 4.69
N ILE A 218 -7.20 26.99 3.53
CA ILE A 218 -7.18 25.54 3.41
C ILE A 218 -6.48 25.15 2.09
N ASP A 219 -5.73 24.05 2.08
CA ASP A 219 -4.95 23.67 0.89
C ASP A 219 -5.84 23.01 -0.18
N LEU A 220 -6.40 23.80 -1.09
CA LEU A 220 -7.23 23.26 -2.19
C LEU A 220 -6.42 22.56 -3.29
N ARG A 221 -5.12 22.88 -3.42
CA ARG A 221 -4.22 22.29 -4.42
C ARG A 221 -3.14 21.50 -3.70
N VAL A 222 -3.35 20.20 -3.63
CA VAL A 222 -2.45 19.28 -2.94
C VAL A 222 -1.28 18.92 -3.86
N PRO A 223 -0.02 19.20 -3.49
CA PRO A 223 1.13 18.79 -4.28
C PRO A 223 1.37 17.28 -4.17
N GLU A 224 1.98 16.68 -5.20
CA GLU A 224 2.34 15.25 -5.21
C GLU A 224 3.22 14.86 -4.01
N ALA A 225 4.07 15.78 -3.54
CA ALA A 225 4.90 15.59 -2.35
C ALA A 225 4.09 15.21 -1.10
N THR A 226 2.85 15.68 -0.97
CA THR A 226 1.95 15.30 0.14
C THR A 226 1.62 13.81 0.09
N CYS A 227 1.35 13.26 -1.10
CA CYS A 227 1.09 11.83 -1.26
C CYS A 227 2.33 10.99 -0.94
N LEU A 228 3.50 11.47 -1.37
CA LEU A 228 4.79 10.82 -1.16
C LEU A 228 5.28 10.90 0.29
N SER A 229 4.60 11.62 1.19
CA SER A 229 4.91 11.57 2.63
C SER A 229 4.65 10.17 3.21
N CYS A 230 3.60 9.49 2.73
CA CYS A 230 3.19 8.16 3.16
C CYS A 230 3.47 7.08 2.10
N HIS A 231 3.27 7.39 0.81
CA HIS A 231 3.48 6.44 -0.28
C HIS A 231 4.97 6.33 -0.64
N LYS A 232 5.68 5.53 0.14
CA LYS A 232 7.10 5.23 -0.06
C LYS A 232 7.31 3.88 -0.76
N PRO A 233 8.35 3.70 -1.59
CA PRO A 233 8.62 2.42 -2.26
C PRO A 233 8.70 1.22 -1.32
N GLU A 234 9.12 1.41 -0.08
CA GLU A 234 9.27 0.36 0.92
C GLU A 234 7.93 -0.21 1.43
N HIS A 235 6.88 0.62 1.42
CA HIS A 235 5.57 0.29 2.00
C HIS A 235 4.42 0.35 0.99
N SER A 236 4.64 0.98 -0.16
CA SER A 236 3.68 1.15 -1.25
C SER A 236 4.29 0.76 -2.58
N LEU A 237 4.67 -0.52 -2.68
CA LEU A 237 5.39 -1.11 -3.83
C LEU A 237 4.70 -0.93 -5.19
N GLN A 238 3.39 -0.67 -5.20
CA GLN A 238 2.57 -0.50 -6.40
C GLN A 238 2.03 0.92 -6.54
N PHE A 239 2.61 1.89 -5.84
CA PHE A 239 2.17 3.28 -5.94
C PHE A 239 2.52 3.87 -7.31
N ASP A 240 1.50 4.39 -7.98
CA ASP A 240 1.63 5.23 -9.17
C ASP A 240 0.77 6.46 -8.95
N TYR A 241 1.38 7.65 -9.00
CA TYR A 241 0.72 8.88 -8.59
C TYR A 241 -0.56 9.17 -9.39
N ALA A 242 -0.50 9.08 -10.72
CA ALA A 242 -1.64 9.39 -11.59
C ALA A 242 -2.81 8.42 -11.36
N THR A 243 -2.52 7.12 -11.25
CA THR A 243 -3.51 6.07 -11.00
C THR A 243 -4.15 6.19 -9.62
N TYR A 244 -3.36 6.52 -8.60
CA TYR A 244 -3.87 6.58 -7.23
C TYR A 244 -4.66 7.87 -7.01
N LEU A 245 -4.22 8.97 -7.61
CA LEU A 245 -4.93 10.24 -7.58
C LEU A 245 -6.34 10.10 -8.17
N SER A 246 -6.50 9.41 -9.30
CA SER A 246 -7.84 9.21 -9.91
C SER A 246 -8.81 8.43 -9.02
N ARG A 247 -8.32 7.63 -8.06
CA ARG A 247 -9.16 6.89 -7.10
C ARG A 247 -9.68 7.75 -5.95
N ILE A 248 -9.13 8.96 -5.77
CA ILE A 248 -9.51 9.91 -4.72
C ILE A 248 -10.12 11.19 -5.30
N LEU A 249 -10.38 11.22 -6.60
CA LEU A 249 -11.11 12.28 -7.30
C LEU A 249 -12.43 11.72 -7.84
N GLY A 250 -13.52 12.46 -7.73
CA GLY A 250 -14.82 12.08 -8.26
C GLY A 250 -15.95 12.99 -7.77
N PRO A 251 -17.22 12.64 -8.08
CA PRO A 251 -18.36 13.49 -7.74
C PRO A 251 -18.38 13.88 -6.27
N GLY A 252 -18.41 15.18 -6.02
CA GLY A 252 -18.35 15.77 -4.67
C GLY A 252 -16.95 16.04 -4.13
N HIS A 253 -15.88 15.59 -4.81
CA HIS A 253 -14.49 15.83 -4.39
C HIS A 253 -13.51 15.83 -5.58
N GLY A 254 -13.09 17.03 -6.02
CA GLY A 254 -12.01 17.19 -7.00
C GLY A 254 -12.34 16.72 -8.44
N GLU A 255 -13.60 16.42 -8.74
CA GLU A 255 -14.08 16.21 -10.10
C GLU A 255 -13.80 17.45 -10.95
N LYS A 256 -13.02 17.30 -12.03
CA LYS A 256 -13.01 18.30 -13.09
C LYS A 256 -14.38 18.21 -13.77
N MET A 257 -15.25 19.20 -13.54
CA MET A 257 -16.38 19.40 -14.43
C MET A 257 -15.82 19.52 -15.85
N GLU A 258 -16.24 18.64 -16.74
CA GLU A 258 -15.98 18.80 -18.16
C GLU A 258 -16.36 20.24 -18.53
N THR A 259 -15.40 21.00 -19.04
CA THR A 259 -15.65 22.33 -19.59
C THR A 259 -16.77 22.21 -20.63
N PRO A 260 -17.75 23.14 -20.64
CA PRO A 260 -18.95 23.05 -21.49
C PRO A 260 -18.65 22.99 -22.99
#